data_AF-A0A519N3D4-F1
#
_entry.id   AF-A0A519N3D4-F1
#
_cell.length_a   1.000
_cell.length_b   1.000
_cell.length_c   1.000
_cell.angle_alpha   90.00
_cell.angle_beta   90.00
_cell.angle_gamma   90.00
#
_symmetry.space_group_name_H-M   'P 1'
#
loop_
_entity.id
_entity.type
_entity.pdbx_description
1 polymer ?
#
loop_
_entity_poly.entity_id
_entity_poly.type
_entity_poly.pdbx_seq_one_letter_code
_entity_poly.pdbx_strand_id
1 'polypeptide(L)'
;MTENARIFDIYEIDRIIEMAWEDRTPFDAIKFQFGLSQGEVEKLMRKELRHSSFKRWRKRVSSGVGVKHLYKAQPDMSRFKCSRQRAISNNKISKR
;
A
#
# COMPACT_ATOMS: atom_id res chain seq x y z
N MET A 1 10.16 26.97 3.03
CA MET A 1 9.38 26.15 2.08
C MET A 1 8.28 25.48 2.89
N THR A 2 7.11 26.08 2.93
CA THR A 2 5.98 25.61 3.76
C THR A 2 5.44 24.32 3.16
N GLU A 3 5.61 23.21 3.88
CA GLU A 3 4.93 21.95 3.58
C GLU A 3 3.43 22.21 3.66
N ASN A 4 2.76 22.30 2.52
CA ASN A 4 1.30 22.30 2.46
C ASN A 4 0.84 20.99 3.12
N ALA A 5 0.28 21.09 4.32
CA ALA A 5 -0.40 19.99 4.96
C ALA A 5 -1.60 19.61 4.06
N ARG A 6 -1.39 18.65 3.17
CA ARG A 6 -2.48 18.03 2.42
C ARG A 6 -3.41 17.39 3.45
N ILE A 7 -4.59 17.97 3.60
CA ILE A 7 -5.67 17.39 4.39
C ILE A 7 -6.26 16.29 3.51
N PHE A 8 -6.02 15.03 3.90
CA PHE A 8 -6.66 13.89 3.27
C PHE A 8 -8.06 13.73 3.84
N ASP A 9 -9.02 13.43 2.97
CA ASP A 9 -10.36 13.05 3.41
C ASP A 9 -10.33 11.68 4.10
N ILE A 10 -11.33 11.39 4.93
CA ILE A 10 -11.46 10.12 5.67
C ILE A 10 -11.42 8.94 4.69
N TYR A 11 -12.10 9.06 3.54
CA TYR A 11 -12.10 8.04 2.48
C TYR A 11 -10.73 7.83 1.83
N GLU A 12 -9.91 8.89 1.73
CA GLU A 12 -8.56 8.78 1.19
C GLU A 12 -7.63 8.10 2.20
N ILE A 13 -7.77 8.45 3.49
CA ILE A 13 -7.02 7.81 4.58
C ILE A 13 -7.36 6.32 4.65
N ASP A 14 -8.65 5.96 4.66
CA ASP A 14 -9.08 4.56 4.66
C ASP A 14 -8.51 3.80 3.46
N ARG A 15 -8.52 4.41 2.28
CA ARG A 15 -7.97 3.80 1.08
C ARG A 15 -6.44 3.65 1.12
N ILE A 16 -5.72 4.62 1.69
CA ILE A 16 -4.27 4.50 1.91
C ILE A 16 -3.99 3.37 2.89
N ILE A 17 -4.78 3.24 3.97
CA ILE A 17 -4.67 2.15 4.94
C ILE A 17 -4.97 0.80 4.29
N GLU A 18 -6.04 0.68 3.49
CA GLU A 18 -6.39 -0.54 2.74
C GLU A 18 -5.24 -0.97 1.82
N MET A 19 -4.73 -0.04 1.00
CA MET A 19 -3.59 -0.31 0.12
C MET A 19 -2.32 -0.67 0.88
N ALA A 20 -2.05 -0.01 2.02
CA ALA A 20 -0.87 -0.28 2.83
C ALA A 20 -0.97 -1.61 3.60
N TRP A 21 -2.18 -2.11 3.86
CA TRP A 21 -2.41 -3.43 4.44
C TRP A 21 -2.34 -4.57 3.43
N GLU A 22 -2.54 -4.29 2.14
CA GLU A 22 -2.43 -5.30 1.09
C GLU A 22 -0.97 -5.59 0.74
N ASP A 23 -0.50 -6.81 1.03
CA ASP A 23 0.89 -7.24 0.82
C ASP A 23 1.36 -7.18 -0.66
N ARG A 24 0.45 -6.89 -1.60
CA ARG A 24 0.71 -6.82 -3.06
C ARG A 24 0.79 -5.39 -3.61
N THR A 25 0.51 -4.37 -2.81
CA THR A 25 0.55 -2.98 -3.28
C THR A 25 1.94 -2.39 -3.00
N PRO A 26 2.77 -2.12 -4.03
CA PRO A 26 4.06 -1.48 -3.80
C PRO A 26 3.83 -0.06 -3.29
N PHE A 27 4.73 0.43 -2.43
CA PHE A 27 4.67 1.83 -1.96
C PHE A 27 4.74 2.84 -3.12
N ASP A 28 5.32 2.46 -4.26
CA ASP A 28 5.31 3.26 -5.50
C ASP A 28 3.90 3.52 -6.04
N ALA A 29 2.98 2.56 -5.88
CA ALA A 29 1.57 2.74 -6.28
C ALA A 29 0.85 3.75 -5.40
N ILE A 30 1.17 3.77 -4.11
CA ILE A 30 0.64 4.74 -3.14
C ILE A 30 1.23 6.12 -3.42
N LYS A 31 2.54 6.20 -3.69
CA LYS A 31 3.21 7.43 -4.10
C LYS A 31 2.65 7.99 -5.40
N PHE A 32 2.36 7.16 -6.39
CA PHE A 32 1.79 7.60 -7.65
C PHE A 32 0.36 8.15 -7.50
N GLN A 33 -0.47 7.55 -6.65
CA GLN A 33 -1.87 7.96 -6.49
C GLN A 33 -2.05 9.13 -5.50
N PHE A 34 -1.33 9.11 -4.38
CA PHE A 34 -1.52 10.02 -3.25
C PHE A 34 -0.33 10.96 -3.01
N GLY A 35 0.77 10.77 -3.75
CA GLY A 35 1.99 11.56 -3.57
C GLY A 35 2.79 11.21 -2.31
N LEU A 36 2.37 10.19 -1.55
CA LEU A 36 2.97 9.82 -0.28
C LEU A 36 4.17 8.88 -0.46
N SER A 37 5.30 9.28 0.10
CA SER A 37 6.48 8.42 0.25
C SER A 37 6.24 7.33 1.30
N GLN A 38 7.06 6.27 1.27
CA GLN A 38 7.00 5.20 2.26
C GLN A 38 7.07 5.71 3.71
N GLY A 39 7.92 6.72 3.97
CA GLY A 39 8.06 7.30 5.30
C GLY A 39 6.82 8.06 5.76
N GLU A 40 6.13 8.74 4.84
CA GLU A 40 4.88 9.43 5.15
C GLU A 40 3.72 8.43 5.37
N VAL A 41 3.69 7.34 4.61
CA VAL A 41 2.73 6.24 4.86
C VAL A 41 3.00 5.59 6.21
N GLU A 42 4.26 5.35 6.61
CA GLU A 42 4.57 4.81 7.93
C GLU A 42 4.14 5.75 9.07
N LYS A 43 4.31 7.06 8.89
CA LYS A 43 3.82 8.08 9.84
C LYS A 43 2.29 8.08 9.93
N LEU A 44 1.61 8.04 8.78
CA LEU A 44 0.14 7.98 8.71
C LEU A 44 -0.38 6.72 9.42
N MET A 45 0.18 5.55 9.07
CA MET A 45 -0.20 4.26 9.66
C MET A 45 0.02 4.21 11.17
N ARG A 46 1.06 4.88 11.67
CA ARG A 46 1.31 5.00 13.11
C ARG A 46 0.27 5.89 13.82
N LYS A 47 -0.24 6.93 13.13
CA LYS A 47 -1.24 7.85 13.67
C LYS A 47 -2.64 7.22 13.70
N GLU A 48 -2.99 6.49 12.65
CA GLU A 48 -4.35 5.95 12.45
C GLU A 48 -4.57 4.58 13.12
N LEU A 49 -3.54 3.72 13.19
CA LEU A 49 -3.70 2.37 13.74
C LEU A 49 -3.38 2.30 15.23
N ARG A 50 -4.12 1.43 15.93
CA ARG A 50 -3.75 0.99 17.29
C ARG A 50 -2.35 0.35 17.28
N HIS A 51 -1.58 0.57 18.34
CA HIS A 51 -0.19 0.12 18.45
C HIS A 51 0.02 -1.37 18.14
N SER A 52 -0.88 -2.25 18.61
CA SER A 52 -0.82 -3.70 18.35
C SER A 52 -1.07 -4.07 16.88
N SER A 53 -1.88 -3.29 16.17
CA SER A 53 -2.13 -3.44 14.73
C SER A 53 -0.95 -2.91 13.92
N PHE A 54 -0.40 -1.75 14.31
CA PHE A 54 0.81 -1.20 13.71
C PHE A 54 2.00 -2.15 13.84
N LYS A 55 2.21 -2.78 15.01
CA LYS A 55 3.29 -3.76 15.20
C LYS A 55 3.14 -4.97 14.27
N ARG A 56 1.91 -5.47 14.06
CA ARG A 56 1.62 -6.55 13.10
C ARG A 56 1.89 -6.14 11.66
N TRP A 57 1.42 -4.96 11.26
CA TRP A 57 1.70 -4.41 9.94
C TRP A 57 3.20 -4.19 9.72
N ARG A 58 3.90 -3.59 10.67
CA ARG A 58 5.34 -3.34 10.59
C ARG A 58 6.13 -4.65 10.53
N LYS A 59 5.72 -5.68 11.28
CA LYS A 59 6.28 -7.02 11.13
C LYS A 59 6.05 -7.54 9.71
N ARG A 60 4.84 -7.44 9.13
CA ARG A 60 4.62 -7.86 7.72
C ARG A 60 5.47 -7.08 6.72
N VAL A 61 5.46 -5.76 6.77
CA VAL A 61 6.29 -4.88 5.91
C VAL A 61 7.79 -5.14 6.06
N SER A 62 8.24 -5.53 7.26
CA SER A 62 9.64 -5.85 7.53
C SER A 62 10.00 -7.31 7.26
N SER A 63 9.04 -8.24 7.36
CA SER A 63 9.21 -9.69 7.24
C SER A 63 8.88 -10.23 5.84
N GLY A 64 8.10 -9.50 5.03
CA GLY A 64 7.92 -9.70 3.59
C GLY A 64 7.98 -8.32 2.91
N VAL A 65 8.75 -8.06 1.87
CA VAL A 65 8.88 -8.85 0.65
C VAL A 65 10.31 -8.69 0.12
N GLY A 66 11.10 -9.75 0.25
CA GLY A 66 12.37 -9.96 -0.45
C GLY A 66 12.21 -10.16 -1.96
N VAL A 67 11.15 -9.65 -2.58
CA VAL A 67 10.98 -9.57 -4.03
C VAL A 67 11.15 -8.09 -4.43
N LYS A 68 12.31 -7.53 -4.06
CA LYS A 68 12.71 -6.14 -4.30
C LYS A 68 13.02 -5.81 -5.77
N HIS A 69 12.65 -6.64 -6.73
CA HIS A 69 12.72 -6.25 -8.14
C HIS A 69 11.55 -6.89 -8.91
N LEU A 70 10.78 -6.05 -9.62
CA LEU A 70 9.95 -6.44 -10.77
C LEU A 70 10.70 -7.38 -11.75
N TYR A 71 12.03 -7.38 -11.70
CA TYR A 71 12.95 -8.13 -12.54
C TYR A 71 13.05 -9.64 -12.24
N LYS A 72 12.61 -10.14 -11.07
CA LYS A 72 12.71 -11.58 -10.72
C LYS A 72 11.39 -12.35 -10.84
N ALA A 73 10.33 -11.74 -11.35
CA ALA A 73 9.08 -12.45 -11.60
C ALA A 73 9.23 -13.33 -12.85
N GLN A 74 9.34 -14.64 -12.67
CA GLN A 74 9.15 -15.61 -13.75
C GLN A 74 7.75 -15.42 -14.37
N PRO A 75 7.60 -15.43 -15.71
CA PRO A 75 6.32 -15.23 -16.39
C PRO A 75 5.29 -16.34 -16.08
N ASP A 76 5.75 -17.48 -15.57
CA ASP A 76 4.96 -18.68 -15.30
C ASP A 76 4.51 -18.84 -13.83
N MET A 77 4.60 -17.79 -13.01
CA MET A 77 3.76 -17.73 -11.81
C MET A 77 2.33 -17.44 -12.25
N SER A 78 1.66 -18.49 -12.76
CA SER A 78 0.23 -18.51 -13.01
C SER A 78 -0.46 -17.93 -11.77
N ARG A 79 -0.99 -16.72 -11.96
CA ARG A 79 -1.58 -15.92 -10.90
C ARG A 79 -2.76 -16.69 -10.35
N PHE A 80 -2.59 -17.38 -9.22
CA PHE A 80 -3.72 -17.93 -8.51
C PHE A 80 -4.61 -16.76 -8.09
N LYS A 81 -5.65 -16.51 -8.87
CA LYS A 81 -6.71 -15.56 -8.55
C LYS A 81 -7.76 -16.36 -7.80
N CYS A 82 -7.84 -16.17 -6.48
CA CYS A 82 -8.98 -16.74 -5.77
C CYS A 82 -10.27 -16.08 -6.28
N SER A 83 -11.34 -16.83 -6.44
CA SER A 83 -12.61 -16.30 -6.96
C SER A 83 -13.17 -15.15 -6.12
N ARG A 84 -12.79 -15.07 -4.84
CA ARG A 84 -13.16 -14.01 -3.89
C ARG A 84 -12.24 -12.79 -3.91
N GLN A 85 -11.20 -12.77 -4.75
CA GLN A 85 -10.30 -11.62 -4.86
C GLN A 85 -11.07 -10.46 -5.47
N ARG A 86 -11.44 -9.49 -4.63
CA ARG A 86 -12.08 -8.24 -5.09
C ARG A 86 -11.12 -7.44 -5.95
N ALA A 87 -11.60 -6.97 -7.09
CA ALA A 87 -10.89 -5.97 -7.87
C ALA A 87 -10.87 -4.66 -7.06
N ILE A 88 -9.71 -4.02 -6.96
CA ILE A 88 -9.58 -2.71 -6.33
C ILE A 88 -10.29 -1.70 -7.25
N SER A 89 -11.58 -1.47 -7.03
CA SER A 89 -12.35 -0.48 -7.76
C SER A 89 -11.69 0.88 -7.56
N ASN A 90 -11.37 1.56 -8.66
CA ASN A 90 -10.71 2.87 -8.75
C ASN A 90 -9.18 2.92 -8.66
N ASN A 91 -8.46 1.79 -8.64
CA ASN A 91 -6.99 1.87 -8.77
C ASN A 91 -6.61 2.42 -10.16
N LYS A 92 -5.96 3.60 -10.20
CA LYS A 92 -5.51 4.24 -11.46
C LYS A 92 -4.58 3.34 -12.29
N ILE A 93 -3.91 2.37 -11.64
CA ILE A 93 -2.99 1.42 -12.28
C ILE A 93 -3.73 0.35 -13.08
N SER A 94 -4.97 0.01 -12.72
CA SER A 94 -5.73 -1.08 -13.35
C SER A 94 -6.55 -0.64 -14.57
N LYS A 95 -6.68 0.66 -14.85
CA LYS A 95 -7.51 1.20 -15.95
C LYS A 95 -6.70 1.49 -17.23
N ARG A 96 -5.69 0.67 -17.53
CA ARG A 96 -4.90 0.80 -18.77
C ARG A 96 -5.48 -0.04 -19.88
#